data_AF-A0A1Q7JVH2-F1
#
_entry.id   AF-A0A1Q7JVH2-F1
#
_cell.length_a   1.000
_cell.length_b   1.000
_cell.length_c   1.000
_cell.angle_alpha   90.00
_cell.angle_beta   90.00
_cell.angle_gamma   90.00
#
_symmetry.space_group_name_H-M   'P 1'
#
loop_
_entity.id
_entity.type
_entity.pdbx_description
1 polymer ?
#
loop_
_entity_poly.entity_id
_entity_poly.type
_entity_poly.pdbx_seq_one_letter_code
_entity_poly.pdbx_strand_id
1 'polypeptide(L)' 'MNAQPHDLKAQLLQTDQEFNQLASKHHELEDRLHELTAKHYLSEPEQLEEVTLKKRKLQLKDRMEDILRRHRQQA' A
#
# COMPACT_ATOMS: atom_id res chain seq x y z
N MET A 1 -24.10 3.56 13.39
CA MET A 1 -23.73 2.99 12.08
C MET A 1 -22.22 3.00 12.00
N ASN A 2 -21.56 1.85 12.21
CA ASN A 2 -20.09 1.76 12.14
C ASN A 2 -19.73 1.59 10.66
N ALA A 3 -19.36 2.68 9.99
CA ALA A 3 -18.77 2.59 8.66
C ALA A 3 -17.53 1.69 8.77
N GLN A 4 -17.62 0.50 8.17
CA GLN A 4 -16.52 -0.45 8.21
C GLN A 4 -15.32 0.17 7.50
N PRO A 5 -14.08 -0.04 7.97
CA PRO A 5 -12.88 0.53 7.33
C PRO A 5 -12.72 0.14 5.86
N HIS A 6 -13.39 -0.94 5.42
CA HIS A 6 -13.48 -1.32 4.01
C HIS A 6 -14.30 -0.34 3.17
N ASP A 7 -15.39 0.20 3.71
CA ASP A 7 -16.30 1.11 3.02
C ASP A 7 -15.63 2.48 2.79
N LEU A 8 -14.92 2.98 3.81
CA LEU A 8 -14.14 4.22 3.69
C LEU A 8 -13.02 4.09 2.65
N LYS A 9 -12.34 2.93 2.60
CA LYS A 9 -11.35 2.65 1.56
C LYS A 9 -11.96 2.62 0.17
N ALA A 10 -13.13 1.99 0.01
CA ALA A 10 -13.83 1.92 -1.27
C ALA A 10 -14.28 3.31 -1.73
N GLN A 11 -14.84 4.12 -0.83
CA GLN A 11 -15.17 5.52 -1.13
C GLN A 11 -13.93 6.31 -1.52
N LEU A 12 -12.83 6.23 -0.75
CA LEU A 12 -11.57 6.90 -1.08
C LEU A 12 -10.98 6.47 -2.41
N LEU A 13 -11.06 5.18 -2.75
CA LEU A 13 -10.66 4.69 -4.09
C LEU A 13 -11.44 5.37 -5.22
N GLN A 14 -12.69 5.74 -4.98
CA GLN A 14 -13.55 6.40 -5.96
C GLN A 14 -13.45 7.93 -5.93
N THR A 15 -13.32 8.53 -4.75
CA THR A 15 -13.33 9.99 -4.57
C THR A 15 -11.95 10.61 -4.57
N ASP A 16 -10.93 9.85 -4.16
CA ASP A 16 -9.57 10.35 -3.96
C ASP A 16 -8.59 9.69 -4.95
N GLN A 17 -8.19 10.49 -5.95
CA GLN A 17 -7.29 10.03 -7.00
C GLN A 17 -5.90 9.69 -6.46
N GLU A 18 -5.45 10.35 -5.37
CA GLU A 18 -4.17 10.06 -4.73
C GLU A 18 -4.22 8.66 -4.08
N PHE A 19 -5.30 8.33 -3.36
CA PHE A 19 -5.50 7.01 -2.78
C PHE A 19 -5.50 5.91 -3.85
N ASN A 20 -6.19 6.13 -4.98
CA ASN A 20 -6.21 5.18 -6.09
C ASN A 20 -4.80 4.96 -6.70
N GLN A 21 -4.04 6.05 -6.89
CA GLN A 21 -2.65 5.95 -7.36
C GLN A 21 -1.75 5.22 -6.34
N LEU A 22 -1.93 5.47 -5.05
CA LEU A 22 -1.21 4.77 -3.99
C LEU A 22 -1.57 3.28 -3.99
N ALA A 23 -2.83 2.93 -4.21
CA ALA A 23 -3.31 1.54 -4.29
C ALA A 23 -2.70 0.80 -5.47
N SER A 24 -2.68 1.42 -6.64
CA SER A 24 -2.03 0.87 -7.83
C SER A 24 -0.53 0.63 -7.60
N LYS A 25 0.18 1.62 -7.04
CA LYS A 25 1.61 1.48 -6.69
C LYS A 25 1.84 0.41 -5.63
N HIS A 26 0.97 0.31 -4.63
CA HIS A 26 1.09 -0.70 -3.59
C HIS A 26 0.95 -2.10 -4.18
N HIS A 27 0.00 -2.31 -5.09
CA HIS A 27 -0.20 -3.58 -5.77
C HIS A 27 0.99 -3.95 -6.66
N GLU A 28 1.57 -2.98 -7.39
CA GLU A 28 2.76 -3.21 -8.22
C GLU A 28 3.99 -3.57 -7.38
N LEU A 29 4.20 -2.88 -6.26
CA LEU A 29 5.28 -3.22 -5.32
C LEU A 29 5.05 -4.55 -4.62
N GLU A 30 3.79 -4.90 -4.33
CA GLU A 30 3.43 -6.20 -3.77
C GLU A 30 3.73 -7.34 -4.70
N ASP A 31 3.36 -7.20 -5.98
CA ASP A 31 3.59 -8.23 -7.00
C ASP A 31 5.10 -8.48 -7.15
N ARG A 32 5.87 -7.40 -7.30
CA ARG A 32 7.33 -7.46 -7.43
C ARG A 32 8.02 -7.99 -6.17
N LEU A 33 7.53 -7.62 -5.00
CA LEU A 33 8.00 -8.18 -3.73
C LEU A 33 7.66 -9.66 -3.64
N HIS A 34 6.48 -10.07 -4.10
CA HIS A 34 6.03 -11.45 -4.10
C HIS A 34 6.92 -12.30 -4.99
N GLU A 35 7.23 -11.84 -6.21
CA GLU A 35 8.17 -12.49 -7.12
C GLU A 35 9.54 -12.72 -6.48
N LEU A 36 10.07 -11.72 -5.76
CA LEU A 36 11.32 -11.85 -5.03
C LEU A 36 11.20 -12.85 -3.87
N THR A 37 10.20 -12.69 -3.00
CA THR A 37 10.01 -13.61 -1.87
C THR A 37 9.66 -15.04 -2.29
N ALA A 38 9.11 -15.24 -3.48
CA ALA A 38 8.83 -16.55 -4.05
C ALA A 38 10.12 -17.26 -4.51
N LYS A 39 11.20 -16.53 -4.77
CA LYS A 39 12.51 -17.12 -5.00
C LYS A 39 13.08 -17.62 -3.67
N HIS A 40 13.22 -18.94 -3.55
CA HIS A 40 13.77 -19.60 -2.36
C HIS A 40 15.23 -19.17 -2.06
N TYR A 41 15.99 -18.79 -3.09
CA TYR A 41 17.35 -18.28 -2.99
C TYR A 41 17.43 -16.87 -3.57
N LEU A 42 17.28 -15.88 -2.70
CA LEU A 42 17.52 -14.47 -3.01
C LEU A 42 19.01 -14.18 -2.87
N SER A 43 19.60 -13.60 -3.92
CA SER A 43 20.97 -13.07 -3.87
C SER A 43 21.03 -11.84 -2.94
N GLU A 44 22.21 -11.49 -2.41
CA GLU A 44 22.42 -10.24 -1.63
C GLU A 44 21.75 -8.99 -2.23
N PRO A 45 21.88 -8.69 -3.55
CA PRO A 45 21.19 -7.56 -4.15
C PRO A 45 19.66 -7.70 -4.12
N GLU A 46 19.13 -8.91 -4.27
CA GLU A 46 17.69 -9.18 -4.26
C GLU A 46 17.09 -9.07 -2.84
N GLN A 47 17.84 -9.44 -1.80
CA GLN A 47 17.42 -9.21 -0.41
C GLN A 47 17.37 -7.71 -0.07
N LEU A 48 18.37 -6.94 -0.52
CA LEU A 48 18.35 -5.48 -0.37
C LEU A 48 17.16 -4.86 -1.12
N GLU A 49 16.85 -5.36 -2.31
CA GLU A 49 15.69 -4.95 -3.07
C GLU A 49 14.38 -5.32 -2.35
N GLU A 50 14.26 -6.53 -1.79
CA GLU A 50 13.11 -6.95 -0.97
C GLU A 50 12.89 -6.01 0.22
N VAL A 51 13.95 -5.71 0.99
CA VAL A 51 13.88 -4.81 2.15
C VAL A 51 13.49 -3.40 1.72
N THR A 52 14.01 -2.92 0.58
CA THR A 52 13.69 -1.61 0.02
C THR A 52 12.22 -1.56 -0.45
N LEU A 53 11.74 -2.61 -1.10
CA LEU A 53 10.35 -2.76 -1.53
C LEU A 53 9.40 -2.83 -0.33
N LYS A 54 9.73 -3.61 0.71
CA LYS A 54 8.98 -3.63 1.99
C LYS A 54 8.88 -2.26 2.62
N LYS A 55 9.99 -1.50 2.68
CA LYS A 55 9.98 -0.11 3.18
C LYS A 55 9.07 0.79 2.34
N ARG A 56 9.18 0.76 1.02
CA ARG A 56 8.32 1.55 0.13
C ARG A 56 6.84 1.17 0.29
N LYS A 57 6.54 -0.12 0.37
CA LYS A 57 5.19 -0.64 0.63
C LYS A 57 4.65 -0.11 1.96
N LEU A 58 5.47 -0.14 3.01
CA LEU A 58 5.12 0.42 4.32
C LEU A 58 4.81 1.91 4.20
N GLN A 59 5.66 2.69 3.50
CA GLN A 59 5.40 4.12 3.28
C GLN A 59 4.11 4.39 2.51
N LEU A 60 3.79 3.58 1.49
CA LEU A 60 2.51 3.71 0.77
C LEU A 60 1.32 3.41 1.67
N LYS A 61 1.43 2.37 2.51
CA LYS A 61 0.40 2.02 3.48
C LYS A 61 0.21 3.13 4.51
N ASP A 62 1.30 3.69 5.05
CA ASP A 62 1.27 4.82 5.98
C ASP A 62 0.54 6.02 5.35
N ARG A 63 0.85 6.32 4.09
CA ARG A 63 0.22 7.41 3.33
C ARG A 63 -1.27 7.18 3.09
N MET A 64 -1.68 5.95 2.78
CA MET A 64 -3.09 5.56 2.70
C MET A 64 -3.80 5.72 4.04
N GLU A 65 -3.14 5.34 5.14
CA GLU A 65 -3.69 5.45 6.49
C GLU A 65 -3.83 6.92 6.91
N ASP A 66 -2.90 7.79 6.52
CA ASP A 66 -2.98 9.24 6.75
C ASP A 66 -4.16 9.86 5.98
N ILE A 67 -4.37 9.49 4.72
CA ILE A 67 -5.54 9.94 3.93
C ILE A 67 -6.85 9.47 4.58
N LEU A 68 -6.92 8.18 4.97
CA LEU A 68 -8.06 7.62 5.70
C LEU A 68 -8.34 8.40 7.00
N ARG A 69 -7.28 8.71 7.76
CA ARG A 69 -7.39 9.44 9.03
C ARG A 69 -7.86 10.87 8.82
N ARG A 70 -7.34 11.58 7.81
CA ARG A 70 -7.79 12.93 7.46
C ARG A 70 -9.25 12.93 7.05
N HIS A 71 -9.66 12.01 6.17
CA HIS A 71 -11.05 11.90 5.75
C HIS A 71 -11.99 11.56 6.90
N ARG A 72 -11.58 10.68 7.82
CA ARG A 72 -12.36 10.36 9.02
C ARG A 72 -12.46 11.54 10.00
N GLN A 73 -11.51 12.47 9.97
CA GLN A 73 -11.56 13.69 10.78
C GLN A 73 -12.35 14.82 10.10
N GLN A 74 -12.49 14.79 8.78
CA GLN A 74 -13.22 15.79 8.00
C GLN A 74 -14.71 15.43 7.75
N ALA A 75 -15.11 14.16 7.94
CA ALA A 75 -16.49 13.68 7.86
C ALA A 75 -17.14 13.62 9.25
#